data_AF-A0A258MVT5-F1
#
_entry.id   AF-A0A258MVT5-F1
#
_cell.length_a   1.000
_cell.length_b   1.000
_cell.length_c   1.000
_cell.angle_alpha   90.00
_cell.angle_beta   90.00
_cell.angle_gamma   90.00
#
_symmetry.space_group_name_H-M   'P 1'
#
loop_
_entity.id
_entity.type
_entity.pdbx_description
1 polymer ?
#
loop_
_entity_poly.entity_id
_entity_poly.type
_entity_poly.pdbx_seq_one_letter_code
_entity_poly.pdbx_strand_id
1 'polypeptide(L)'
;MGLFHLSYSQNPYRDQILQQARVITRATEKNDYSTLAKKAYPLLQEQMGGVEKMTQTLKEKSKRLFAMGIDLKEIQLGQPDSLYTAGAEKHCLVSQSIIFETPPGKLKQ
;
A
#
# COMPACT_ATOMS: atom_id res chain seq x y z
N MET A 1 -42.45 -0.44 -8.01
CA MET A 1 -42.04 0.39 -6.86
C MET A 1 -40.72 -0.18 -6.35
N GLY A 2 -39.60 0.03 -7.03
CA GLY A 2 -38.72 1.17 -6.77
C GLY A 2 -37.34 0.60 -6.44
N LEU A 3 -36.65 0.08 -7.46
CA LEU A 3 -35.23 -0.26 -7.38
C LEU A 3 -34.48 1.06 -7.17
N PHE A 4 -34.13 1.35 -5.92
CA PHE A 4 -33.14 2.38 -5.61
C PHE A 4 -31.78 1.87 -6.13
N HIS A 5 -31.52 2.16 -7.40
CA HIS A 5 -30.16 2.34 -7.89
C HIS A 5 -29.57 3.48 -7.05
N LEU A 6 -28.95 3.13 -5.92
CA LEU A 6 -27.94 3.97 -5.30
C LEU A 6 -26.87 4.13 -6.37
N SER A 7 -26.93 5.25 -7.10
CA SER A 7 -25.89 5.71 -7.98
C SER A 7 -24.65 5.90 -7.10
N TYR A 8 -23.87 4.83 -6.99
CA TYR A 8 -22.53 4.86 -6.44
C TYR A 8 -21.83 6.05 -7.07
N SER A 9 -21.30 6.94 -6.23
CA SER A 9 -20.15 7.74 -6.61
C SER A 9 -19.02 6.76 -6.94
N GLN A 10 -19.08 6.16 -8.14
CA GLN A 10 -18.03 5.25 -8.59
C GLN A 10 -16.82 6.10 -8.88
N ASN A 11 -15.76 5.88 -8.10
CA ASN A 11 -14.46 6.47 -8.36
C ASN A 11 -14.07 6.16 -9.83
N PRO A 12 -14.04 7.15 -10.75
CA PRO A 12 -13.80 6.89 -12.16
C PRO A 12 -12.39 6.34 -12.44
N TYR A 13 -11.49 6.46 -11.46
CA TYR A 13 -10.12 5.95 -11.52
C TYR A 13 -9.94 4.64 -10.76
N ARG A 14 -11.04 3.99 -10.31
CA ARG A 14 -11.00 2.77 -9.47
C ARG A 14 -10.02 1.73 -9.99
N ASP A 15 -10.12 1.36 -11.26
CA ASP A 15 -9.30 0.27 -11.82
C ASP A 15 -7.82 0.65 -11.93
N GLN A 16 -7.54 1.92 -12.22
CA GLN A 16 -6.18 2.45 -12.25
C GLN A 16 -5.56 2.48 -10.85
N ILE A 17 -6.33 2.93 -9.84
CA ILE A 17 -5.91 2.96 -8.44
C ILE A 17 -5.65 1.52 -7.94
N LEU A 18 -6.57 0.58 -8.22
CA LEU A 18 -6.36 -0.83 -7.88
C LEU A 18 -5.14 -1.43 -8.58
N GLN A 19 -4.89 -1.05 -9.84
CA GLN A 19 -3.73 -1.52 -10.56
C GLN A 19 -2.42 -1.01 -9.93
N GLN A 20 -2.38 0.25 -9.52
CA GLN A 20 -1.23 0.81 -8.81
C GLN A 20 -1.04 0.15 -7.45
N ALA A 21 -2.12 -0.06 -6.69
CA ALA A 21 -2.08 -0.77 -5.42
C ALA A 21 -1.54 -2.19 -5.59
N ARG A 22 -1.97 -2.93 -6.62
CA ARG A 22 -1.43 -4.27 -6.95
C ARG A 22 0.07 -4.25 -7.27
N VAL A 23 0.56 -3.22 -7.94
CA VAL A 23 2.01 -3.08 -8.20
C VAL A 23 2.77 -2.91 -6.90
N ILE A 24 2.26 -2.08 -5.99
CA ILE A 24 2.86 -1.88 -4.66
C ILE A 24 2.82 -3.18 -3.86
N THR A 25 1.68 -3.87 -3.77
CA THR A 25 1.53 -5.15 -3.08
C THR A 25 2.52 -6.20 -3.59
N ARG A 26 2.61 -6.38 -4.92
CA ARG A 26 3.56 -7.33 -5.52
C ARG A 26 5.01 -6.96 -5.25
N ALA A 27 5.34 -5.66 -5.21
CA ALA A 27 6.66 -5.22 -4.85
C ALA A 27 6.97 -5.53 -3.38
N THR A 28 5.99 -5.38 -2.48
CA THR A 28 6.11 -5.79 -1.07
C THR A 28 6.33 -7.30 -0.93
N GLU A 29 5.50 -8.12 -1.56
CA GLU A 29 5.63 -9.60 -1.53
C GLU A 29 6.99 -10.08 -2.04
N LYS A 30 7.53 -9.40 -3.07
CA LYS A 30 8.83 -9.73 -3.67
C LYS A 30 10.01 -9.07 -2.98
N ASN A 31 9.80 -8.31 -1.91
CA ASN A 31 10.84 -7.52 -1.26
C ASN A 31 11.56 -6.54 -2.24
N ASP A 32 10.85 -6.05 -3.26
CA ASP A 32 11.34 -5.08 -4.24
C ASP A 32 11.22 -3.65 -3.69
N TYR A 33 12.14 -3.31 -2.79
CA TYR A 33 12.17 -2.01 -2.13
C TYR A 33 12.46 -0.84 -3.09
N SER A 34 13.09 -1.10 -4.24
CA SER A 34 13.36 -0.06 -5.24
C SER A 34 12.07 0.39 -5.89
N THR A 35 11.21 -0.56 -6.29
CA THR A 35 9.89 -0.24 -6.83
C THR A 35 9.02 0.46 -5.79
N LEU A 36 9.05 0.03 -4.52
CA LEU A 36 8.31 0.68 -3.44
C LEU A 36 8.75 2.14 -3.25
N ALA A 37 10.05 2.40 -3.19
CA ALA A 37 10.58 3.75 -3.03
C ALA A 37 10.23 4.65 -4.22
N LYS A 38 10.33 4.14 -5.47
CA LYS A 38 9.98 4.90 -6.68
C LYS A 38 8.50 5.22 -6.82
N LYS A 39 7.62 4.39 -6.24
CA LYS A 39 6.17 4.56 -6.27
C LYS A 39 5.63 5.39 -5.10
N ALA A 40 6.46 5.72 -4.12
CA ALA A 40 6.08 6.61 -3.03
C ALA A 40 5.78 8.03 -3.54
N TYR A 41 5.02 8.79 -2.77
CA TYR A 41 4.74 10.19 -3.07
C TYR A 41 6.06 11.01 -3.15
N PRO A 42 6.27 11.86 -4.17
CA PRO A 42 7.56 12.53 -4.38
C PRO A 42 8.09 13.29 -3.17
N LEU A 43 7.23 14.04 -2.46
CA LEU A 43 7.64 14.77 -1.27
C LEU A 43 8.15 13.83 -0.16
N LEU A 44 7.57 12.64 -0.03
CA LEU A 44 8.06 11.64 0.93
C LEU A 44 9.43 11.11 0.50
N GLN A 45 9.65 10.89 -0.80
CA GLN A 45 10.96 10.49 -1.31
C GLN A 45 12.01 11.55 -0.94
N GLU A 46 11.72 12.83 -1.19
CA GLU A 46 12.61 13.94 -0.84
C GLU A 46 12.88 14.03 0.66
N GLN A 47 11.84 13.98 1.50
CA GLN A 47 11.95 14.01 2.95
C GLN A 47 12.76 12.83 3.52
N MET A 48 12.69 11.67 2.87
CA MET A 48 13.49 10.50 3.24
C MET A 48 14.94 10.54 2.70
N GLY A 49 15.32 11.60 1.98
CA GLY A 49 16.65 11.80 1.39
C GLY A 49 16.85 11.12 0.04
N GLY A 50 15.78 11.02 -0.74
CA GLY A 50 15.74 10.44 -2.09
C GLY A 50 15.36 8.96 -2.12
N VAL A 51 15.10 8.48 -3.34
CA VAL A 51 14.71 7.09 -3.62
C VAL A 51 15.74 6.09 -3.09
N GLU A 52 17.04 6.39 -3.20
CA GLU A 52 18.11 5.49 -2.76
C GLU A 52 18.10 5.28 -1.24
N LYS A 53 18.06 6.38 -0.47
CA LYS A 53 18.03 6.33 0.99
C LYS A 53 16.74 5.72 1.51
N MET A 54 15.62 5.98 0.86
CA MET A 54 14.35 5.29 1.14
C MET A 54 14.46 3.78 0.88
N THR A 55 15.02 3.37 -0.25
CA THR A 55 15.23 1.95 -0.60
C THR A 55 16.09 1.25 0.44
N GLN A 56 17.19 1.88 0.86
CA GLN A 56 18.07 1.35 1.91
C GLN A 56 17.33 1.21 3.24
N THR A 57 16.58 2.23 3.64
CA THR A 57 15.81 2.24 4.89
C THR A 57 14.78 1.12 4.91
N LEU A 58 14.05 0.89 3.81
CA LEU A 58 13.08 -0.20 3.69
C LEU A 58 13.76 -1.56 3.81
N LYS A 59 14.91 -1.75 3.14
CA LYS A 59 15.69 -2.99 3.21
C LYS A 59 16.19 -3.27 4.62
N GLU A 60 16.68 -2.26 5.34
CA GLU A 60 17.15 -2.40 6.72
C GLU A 60 16.00 -2.75 7.68
N LYS A 61 14.84 -2.08 7.54
CA LYS A 61 13.66 -2.39 8.34
C LYS A 61 13.18 -3.82 8.12
N SER A 62 13.10 -4.27 6.87
CA SER A 62 12.70 -5.65 6.58
C SER A 62 13.68 -6.68 7.11
N LYS A 63 15.00 -6.45 6.97
CA LYS A 63 16.02 -7.32 7.59
C LYS A 63 15.82 -7.46 9.09
N ARG A 64 15.47 -6.37 9.79
CA ARG A 64 15.20 -6.41 11.23
C ARG A 64 13.95 -7.25 11.54
N LEU A 65 12.87 -7.10 10.77
CA LEU A 65 11.66 -7.91 10.91
C LEU A 65 11.96 -9.40 10.71
N PHE A 66 12.69 -9.75 9.65
CA PHE A 66 13.10 -11.13 9.40
C PHE A 66 13.98 -11.70 10.52
N ALA A 67 14.92 -10.90 11.05
CA ALA A 67 15.76 -11.31 12.18
C ALA A 67 14.96 -11.55 13.47
N MET A 68 13.78 -10.95 13.61
CA MET A 68 12.83 -11.20 14.70
C MET A 68 11.90 -12.41 14.43
N GLY A 69 12.09 -13.11 13.30
CA GLY A 69 11.23 -14.22 12.88
C GLY A 69 9.86 -13.77 12.35
N ILE A 70 9.74 -12.49 11.95
CA ILE A 70 8.52 -11.94 11.36
C ILE A 70 8.62 -12.07 9.84
N ASP A 71 7.70 -12.81 9.24
CA ASP A 71 7.59 -12.99 7.79
C ASP A 71 6.21 -12.53 7.28
N LEU A 72 6.19 -12.08 6.03
CA LEU A 72 4.98 -11.65 5.36
C LEU A 72 4.26 -12.88 4.77
N LYS A 73 3.05 -13.18 5.25
CA LYS A 73 2.28 -14.32 4.75
C LYS A 73 1.39 -13.96 3.58
N GLU A 74 0.63 -12.88 3.73
CA GLU A 74 -0.42 -12.53 2.79
C GLU A 74 -0.70 -11.03 2.85
N ILE A 75 -0.99 -10.44 1.70
CA ILE A 75 -1.52 -9.09 1.59
C ILE A 75 -2.86 -9.14 0.85
N GLN A 76 -3.90 -8.58 1.45
CA GLN A 76 -5.22 -8.45 0.86
C GLN A 76 -5.49 -6.97 0.58
N LEU A 77 -5.93 -6.66 -0.65
CA LEU A 77 -6.36 -5.33 -1.04
C LEU A 77 -7.88 -5.25 -0.99
N GLY A 78 -8.38 -4.19 -0.34
CA GLY A 78 -9.79 -3.83 -0.39
C GLY A 78 -10.14 -3.00 -1.62
N GLN A 79 -11.34 -2.43 -1.61
CA GLN A 79 -11.80 -1.55 -2.67
C GLN A 79 -11.29 -0.11 -2.44
N PRO A 80 -11.02 0.66 -3.51
CA PRO A 80 -10.78 2.09 -3.38
C PRO A 80 -12.05 2.79 -2.92
N ASP A 81 -11.89 3.71 -1.97
CA ASP A 81 -12.99 4.56 -1.49
C ASP A 81 -13.37 5.65 -2.53
N SER A 82 -14.36 6.46 -2.15
CA SER A 82 -14.71 7.67 -2.90
C SER A 82 -13.54 8.64 -2.94
N LEU A 83 -13.38 9.34 -4.06
CA LEU A 83 -12.42 10.43 -4.18
C LEU A 83 -12.81 11.58 -3.24
N TYR A 84 -11.80 12.14 -2.57
CA TYR A 84 -11.96 13.35 -1.75
C TYR A 84 -10.82 14.33 -2.04
N THR A 85 -11.05 15.61 -1.76
CA THR A 85 -10.03 16.65 -1.92
C THR A 85 -9.33 16.87 -0.59
N ALA A 86 -8.00 16.94 -0.61
CA ALA A 86 -7.21 17.43 0.52
C ALA A 86 -6.24 18.50 0.00
N GLY A 87 -6.42 19.74 0.45
CA GLY A 87 -5.71 20.88 -0.12
C GLY A 87 -6.04 21.05 -1.61
N ALA A 88 -5.01 21.00 -2.46
CA ALA A 88 -5.13 21.15 -3.91
C ALA A 88 -5.19 19.80 -4.67
N GLU A 89 -5.05 18.67 -3.98
CA GLU A 89 -4.95 17.34 -4.58
C GLU A 89 -6.23 16.52 -4.37
N LYS A 90 -6.49 15.58 -5.29
CA LYS A 90 -7.52 14.56 -5.14
C LYS A 90 -6.88 13.28 -4.61
N HIS A 91 -7.47 12.74 -3.56
CA HIS A 91 -7.01 11.54 -2.88
C HIS A 91 -8.05 10.43 -2.94
N CYS A 92 -7.56 9.21 -2.76
CA CYS A 92 -8.33 8.01 -2.58
C CYS A 92 -7.62 7.14 -1.54
N LEU A 93 -8.37 6.57 -0.61
CA LEU A 93 -7.84 5.53 0.26
C LEU A 93 -8.12 4.16 -0.37
N VAL A 94 -7.17 3.24 -0.19
CA VAL A 94 -7.33 1.83 -0.53
C VAL A 94 -6.97 1.07 0.72
N SER A 95 -7.93 0.33 1.26
CA SER A 95 -7.66 -0.52 2.43
C SER A 95 -6.73 -1.66 2.06
N GLN A 96 -5.80 -1.96 2.96
CA GLN A 96 -4.88 -3.08 2.85
C GLN A 96 -4.92 -3.83 4.18
N SER A 97 -5.02 -5.16 4.12
CA SER A 97 -4.80 -6.02 5.27
C SER A 97 -3.56 -6.87 5.04
N ILE A 98 -2.70 -6.97 6.05
CA ILE A 98 -1.47 -7.74 6.00
C ILE A 98 -1.52 -8.81 7.08
N ILE A 99 -1.23 -10.05 6.69
CA ILE A 99 -1.05 -11.16 7.62
C ILE A 99 0.43 -11.43 7.74
N PHE A 100 0.98 -11.22 8.93
CA PHE A 100 2.34 -11.58 9.29
C PHE A 100 2.35 -12.92 10.01
N GLU A 101 3.34 -13.74 9.69
CA GLU A 101 3.73 -14.90 10.48
C GLU A 101 4.80 -14.44 11.47
N THR A 102 4.63 -14.73 12.76
CA THR A 102 5.53 -14.32 13.83
C THR A 102 5.80 -15.53 14.74
N PRO A 103 6.87 -15.54 15.56
CA PRO A 103 7.15 -16.66 16.45
C PRO A 103 5.97 -17.07 17.38
N PRO A 104 5.21 -16.14 17.99
CA PRO A 104 4.05 -16.49 18.82
C PRO A 104 2.78 -16.84 18.01
N GLY A 105 2.78 -16.72 16.67
CA GLY A 105 1.62 -17.03 15.83
C GLY A 105 1.39 -16.02 14.71
N LYS A 106 0.15 -15.92 14.20
CA LYS A 106 -0.20 -15.00 13.12
C LYS A 106 -0.71 -13.67 13.66
N LEU A 107 -0.22 -12.56 13.10
CA LEU A 107 -0.70 -11.21 13.37
C LEU A 107 -1.38 -10.67 12.12
N LYS A 108 -2.61 -10.14 12.25
CA LYS A 108 -3.31 -9.45 11.17
C LYS A 108 -3.35 -7.96 11.47
N GLN A 109 -2.92 -7.15 10.50
CA GLN A 109 -2.94 -5.69 10.57
C GLN A 109 -3.71 -5.10 9.39
#